data_AF-A0A9Q9EFY2-F1
#
_entry.id   AF-A0A9Q9EFY2-F1
#
_cell.length_a   1.000
_cell.length_b   1.000
_cell.length_c   1.000
_cell.angle_alpha   90.00
_cell.angle_beta   90.00
_cell.angle_gamma   90.00
#
_symmetry.space_group_name_H-M   'P 1'
#
loop_
_entity.id
_entity.type
_entity.pdbx_description
1 polymer ?
#
loop_
_entity_poly.entity_id
_entity_poly.type
_entity_poly.pdbx_seq_one_letter_code
_entity_poly.pdbx_strand_id
1 'polypeptide(L)'
;MASKKPPLTHFLCLPLITEDSRPKLEKALEAFKEDVCLGHSNDTDHQALIHPKAIRPVGTLHFTLGVMSLKEDQLSRAIDHLKKLDLVSLINSGDPDAALSPTSTTLSTGLRGLESMHAPEKTSILYVAPSDAQNRLHPFCLALQKTFKEEGFLIEDDRELKLHATVVNTIYAKGRKKPPSKAVTILSNGQVVSQTSNEPSEDRSAGHGPNANAPLKFDARKILEQYCDHTWVDSVRLDRIAICEMGAKEITNNEGEIVDERYTEVASVGLPA
;
A
#
# COMPACT_ATOMS: atom_id res chain seq x y z
N MET A 1 -2.53 -27.88 -19.53
CA MET A 1 -1.91 -27.50 -18.24
C MET A 1 -2.12 -26.02 -18.04
N ALA A 2 -2.72 -25.58 -16.94
CA ALA A 2 -2.86 -24.15 -16.67
C ALA A 2 -1.46 -23.55 -16.44
N SER A 3 -1.05 -22.60 -17.29
CA SER A 3 0.18 -21.84 -17.08
C SER A 3 0.11 -21.15 -15.72
N LYS A 4 1.14 -21.30 -14.90
CA LYS A 4 1.24 -20.64 -13.60
C LYS A 4 1.29 -19.12 -13.85
N LYS A 5 0.38 -18.36 -13.25
CA LYS A 5 0.38 -16.89 -13.37
C LYS A 5 1.80 -16.36 -13.02
N PRO A 6 2.36 -15.45 -13.83
CA PRO A 6 3.70 -14.94 -13.59
C PRO A 6 3.77 -14.19 -12.25
N PRO A 7 4.94 -14.14 -11.60
CA PRO A 7 5.09 -13.42 -10.35
C PRO A 7 4.88 -11.91 -10.56
N LEU A 8 4.17 -11.27 -9.64
CA LEU A 8 3.97 -9.82 -9.68
C LEU A 8 5.30 -9.11 -9.41
N THR A 9 5.59 -8.08 -10.21
CA THR A 9 6.85 -7.33 -10.13
C THR A 9 6.63 -5.89 -9.68
N HIS A 10 5.55 -5.25 -10.15
CA HIS A 10 5.27 -3.84 -9.88
C HIS A 10 3.79 -3.61 -9.61
N PHE A 11 3.45 -2.44 -9.10
CA PHE A 11 2.08 -1.96 -8.99
C PHE A 11 2.00 -0.46 -9.22
N LEU A 12 0.86 -0.01 -9.74
CA LEU A 12 0.49 1.39 -9.91
C LEU A 12 -0.26 1.82 -8.65
N CYS A 13 0.11 2.95 -8.05
CA CYS A 13 -0.54 3.43 -6.84
C CYS A 13 -0.60 4.95 -6.71
N LEU A 14 -1.42 5.37 -5.74
CA LEU A 14 -1.38 6.70 -5.13
C LEU A 14 -0.78 6.55 -3.73
N PRO A 15 0.48 6.96 -3.51
CA PRO A 15 1.07 7.01 -2.17
C PRO A 15 0.26 7.95 -1.27
N LEU A 16 0.01 7.54 -0.03
CA LEU A 16 -0.69 8.38 0.96
C LEU A 16 0.27 9.20 1.81
N ILE A 17 1.57 8.91 1.70
CA ILE A 17 2.61 9.52 2.53
C ILE A 17 3.23 10.68 1.78
N THR A 18 2.92 11.88 2.27
CA THR A 18 3.45 13.18 1.87
C THR A 18 4.12 13.83 3.09
N GLU A 19 4.78 14.96 2.92
CA GLU A 19 5.32 15.73 4.05
C GLU A 19 4.23 16.10 5.07
N ASP A 20 3.02 16.43 4.58
CA ASP A 20 1.90 16.85 5.41
C ASP A 20 1.16 15.70 6.11
N SER A 21 1.05 14.54 5.45
CA SER A 21 0.26 13.42 5.95
C SER A 21 1.05 12.50 6.88
N ARG A 22 2.38 12.40 6.69
CA ARG A 22 3.23 11.46 7.44
C ARG A 22 3.09 11.61 8.95
N PRO A 23 3.27 12.78 9.58
CA PRO A 23 3.23 12.89 11.04
C PRO A 23 1.86 12.50 11.63
N LYS A 24 0.78 12.79 10.90
CA LYS A 24 -0.59 12.47 11.31
C LYS A 24 -0.83 10.96 11.25
N LEU A 25 -0.42 10.32 10.15
CA LEU A 25 -0.58 8.89 9.95
C LEU A 25 0.33 8.06 10.85
N GLU A 26 1.56 8.52 11.12
CA GLU A 26 2.46 7.91 12.11
C GLU A 26 1.81 7.87 13.48
N LYS A 27 1.30 9.01 13.94
CA LYS A 27 0.63 9.11 15.24
C LYS A 27 -0.62 8.23 15.32
N ALA A 28 -1.49 8.28 14.31
CA ALA A 28 -2.72 7.49 14.28
C ALA A 28 -2.43 5.99 14.27
N LEU A 29 -1.44 5.56 13.48
CA LEU A 29 -1.07 4.16 13.36
C LEU A 29 -0.36 3.63 14.60
N GLU A 30 0.47 4.43 15.27
CA GLU A 30 1.08 4.00 16.53
C GLU A 30 0.04 3.88 17.64
N ALA A 31 -0.91 4.82 17.75
CA ALA A 31 -2.02 4.71 18.69
C ALA A 31 -2.88 3.45 18.42
N PHE A 32 -3.19 3.18 17.13
CA PHE A 32 -3.87 1.95 16.74
C PHE A 32 -3.07 0.71 17.14
N LYS A 33 -1.77 0.70 16.87
CA LYS A 33 -0.86 -0.40 17.21
C LYS A 33 -0.81 -0.66 18.71
N GLU A 34 -0.70 0.36 19.54
CA GLU A 34 -0.76 0.22 21.00
C GLU A 34 -2.07 -0.46 21.43
N ASP A 35 -3.20 0.00 20.92
CA ASP A 35 -4.52 -0.51 21.28
C ASP A 35 -4.78 -1.96 20.85
N VAL A 36 -4.38 -2.35 19.63
CA VAL A 36 -4.68 -3.69 19.10
C VAL A 36 -3.60 -4.74 19.36
N CYS A 37 -2.38 -4.31 19.70
CA CYS A 37 -1.26 -5.21 20.00
C CYS A 37 -1.00 -5.39 21.49
N LEU A 38 -1.30 -4.38 22.32
CA LEU A 38 -1.18 -4.47 23.76
C LEU A 38 -2.58 -4.67 24.31
N GLY A 39 -2.93 -5.93 24.60
CA GLY A 39 -4.21 -6.22 25.26
C GLY A 39 -4.29 -5.41 26.55
N HIS A 40 -5.35 -4.62 26.72
CA HIS A 40 -5.63 -3.99 27.99
C HIS A 40 -5.78 -5.12 29.02
N SER A 41 -4.78 -5.26 29.88
CA SER A 41 -4.49 -6.45 30.68
C SER A 41 -5.47 -6.70 31.85
N ASN A 42 -6.71 -6.23 31.75
CA ASN A 42 -7.69 -6.28 32.83
C ASN A 42 -8.99 -7.03 32.49
N ASP A 43 -9.19 -7.50 31.25
CA ASP A 43 -10.35 -8.33 30.92
C ASP A 43 -9.94 -9.68 30.32
N THR A 44 -10.40 -10.75 30.96
CA THR A 44 -10.19 -12.16 30.59
C THR A 44 -10.88 -12.59 29.30
N ASP A 45 -11.35 -11.65 28.48
CA ASP A 45 -12.17 -11.93 27.29
C ASP A 45 -11.41 -11.64 26.00
N HIS A 46 -10.55 -12.58 25.60
CA HIS A 46 -10.00 -12.80 24.25
C HIS A 46 -10.07 -11.60 23.27
N GLN A 47 -9.44 -10.48 23.60
CA GLN A 47 -9.21 -9.43 22.60
C GLN A 47 -8.20 -10.00 21.60
N ALA A 48 -8.53 -9.98 20.31
CA ALA A 48 -7.69 -10.54 19.27
C ALA A 48 -6.37 -9.75 19.23
N LEU A 49 -5.34 -10.30 19.88
CA LEU A 49 -4.01 -9.69 19.93
C LEU A 49 -3.42 -9.74 18.52
N ILE A 50 -3.45 -8.61 17.80
CA ILE A 50 -2.79 -8.52 16.51
C ILE A 50 -1.29 -8.47 16.79
N HIS A 51 -0.52 -9.37 16.18
CA HIS A 51 0.93 -9.36 16.35
C HIS A 51 1.51 -8.04 15.79
N PRO A 52 2.42 -7.33 16.48
CA PRO A 52 2.94 -6.02 16.04
C PRO A 52 3.47 -5.99 14.60
N LYS A 53 4.18 -7.04 14.18
CA LYS A 53 4.65 -7.20 12.78
C LYS A 53 3.54 -7.33 11.72
N ALA A 54 2.29 -7.54 12.10
CA ALA A 54 1.15 -7.49 11.17
C ALA A 54 0.70 -6.06 10.89
N ILE A 55 1.05 -5.09 11.74
CA ILE A 55 0.79 -3.67 11.48
C ILE A 55 1.72 -3.21 10.35
N ARG A 56 1.11 -2.64 9.31
CA ARG A 56 1.84 -2.17 8.14
C ARG A 56 2.59 -0.89 8.49
N PRO A 57 3.90 -0.77 8.17
CA PRO A 57 4.63 0.46 8.43
C PRO A 57 4.02 1.65 7.68
N VAL A 58 4.07 2.83 8.29
CA VAL A 58 3.46 4.05 7.74
C VAL A 58 3.92 4.34 6.32
N GLY A 59 5.21 4.17 6.03
CA GLY A 59 5.83 4.40 4.72
C GLY A 59 5.29 3.50 3.60
N THR A 60 4.46 2.52 3.95
CA THR A 60 3.84 1.59 3.00
C THR A 60 2.38 1.89 2.69
N LEU A 61 1.77 2.92 3.29
CA LEU A 61 0.37 3.27 3.05
C LEU A 61 0.18 3.89 1.64
N HIS A 62 -0.69 3.27 0.85
CA HIS A 62 -0.99 3.67 -0.52
C HIS A 62 -2.36 3.11 -0.94
N PHE A 63 -2.94 3.67 -2.00
CA PHE A 63 -4.02 3.03 -2.75
C PHE A 63 -3.47 2.34 -3.99
N THR A 64 -3.61 1.01 -4.05
CA THR A 64 -3.24 0.25 -5.25
C THR A 64 -4.30 0.44 -6.34
N LEU A 65 -3.87 0.82 -7.54
CA LEU A 65 -4.74 0.96 -8.71
C LEU A 65 -4.63 -0.23 -9.66
N GLY A 66 -3.50 -0.94 -9.64
CA GLY A 66 -3.29 -2.11 -10.48
C GLY A 66 -1.98 -2.81 -10.17
N VAL A 67 -1.93 -4.12 -10.40
CA VAL A 67 -0.72 -4.93 -10.26
C VAL A 67 -0.21 -5.36 -11.62
N MET A 68 1.10 -5.53 -11.74
CA MET A 68 1.78 -5.75 -13.01
C MET A 68 2.83 -6.87 -12.88
N SER A 69 3.12 -7.53 -14.01
CA SER A 69 4.23 -8.48 -14.15
C SER A 69 5.06 -8.07 -15.37
N LEU A 70 5.84 -7.01 -15.20
CA LEU A 70 6.62 -6.38 -16.27
C LEU A 70 8.03 -6.96 -16.38
N LYS A 71 8.46 -7.19 -17.62
CA LYS A 71 9.89 -7.28 -18.00
C LYS A 71 10.49 -5.88 -18.14
N GLU A 72 11.81 -5.78 -18.29
CA GLU A 72 12.54 -4.50 -18.36
C GLU A 72 12.04 -3.59 -19.51
N ASP A 73 11.79 -4.14 -20.70
CA ASP A 73 11.24 -3.40 -21.84
C ASP A 73 9.82 -2.89 -21.58
N GLN A 74 9.00 -3.70 -20.91
CA GLN A 74 7.63 -3.35 -20.56
C GLN A 74 7.60 -2.30 -19.44
N LEU A 75 8.53 -2.39 -18.48
CA LEU A 75 8.70 -1.41 -17.42
C LEU A 75 9.08 -0.04 -17.99
N SER A 76 10.05 0.01 -18.90
CA SER A 76 10.44 1.25 -19.58
C SER A 76 9.23 1.91 -20.27
N ARG A 77 8.43 1.13 -21.00
CA ARG A 77 7.20 1.63 -21.64
C ARG A 77 6.14 2.11 -20.63
N ALA A 78 5.96 1.41 -19.51
CA ALA A 78 5.02 1.82 -18.47
C ALA A 78 5.45 3.14 -17.80
N ILE A 79 6.76 3.31 -17.56
CA ILE A 79 7.33 4.57 -17.04
C ILE A 79 7.14 5.71 -18.04
N ASP A 80 7.41 5.47 -19.32
CA ASP A 80 7.21 6.48 -20.36
C ASP A 80 5.73 6.85 -20.53
N HIS A 81 4.82 5.88 -20.41
CA HIS A 81 3.38 6.13 -20.43
C HIS A 81 2.97 7.00 -19.24
N LEU A 82 3.40 6.66 -18.02
CA LEU A 82 3.12 7.45 -16.81
C LEU A 82 3.53 8.92 -16.99
N LYS A 83 4.75 9.16 -17.50
CA LYS A 83 5.32 10.51 -17.70
C LYS A 83 4.59 11.34 -18.75
N LYS A 84 3.84 10.71 -19.66
CA LYS A 84 3.12 11.38 -20.76
C LYS A 84 1.63 11.59 -20.47
N LEU A 85 1.14 11.16 -19.32
CA LEU A 85 -0.27 11.33 -18.95
C LEU A 85 -0.63 12.82 -18.84
N ASP A 86 -1.76 13.19 -19.42
CA ASP A 86 -2.41 14.47 -19.14
C ASP A 86 -3.26 14.35 -17.87
N LEU A 87 -2.63 14.63 -16.73
CA LEU A 87 -3.25 14.48 -15.41
C LEU A 87 -4.40 15.47 -15.20
N VAL A 88 -4.33 16.67 -15.76
CA VAL A 88 -5.41 17.66 -15.64
C VAL A 88 -6.65 17.14 -16.35
N SER A 89 -6.50 16.63 -17.57
CA SER A 89 -7.61 16.02 -18.30
C SER A 89 -8.16 14.79 -17.59
N LEU A 90 -7.31 13.91 -17.03
CA LEU A 90 -7.77 12.74 -16.26
C LEU A 90 -8.58 13.15 -15.03
N ILE A 91 -8.11 14.12 -14.27
CA ILE A 91 -8.79 14.64 -13.08
C ILE A 91 -10.14 15.26 -13.44
N ASN A 92 -10.20 16.04 -14.52
CA ASN A 92 -11.44 16.68 -14.97
C ASN A 92 -12.43 15.70 -15.61
N SER A 93 -11.94 14.67 -16.31
CA SER A 93 -12.81 13.62 -16.87
C SER A 93 -13.49 12.78 -15.79
N GLY A 94 -12.94 12.78 -14.58
CA GLY A 94 -13.53 12.13 -13.41
C GLY A 94 -14.53 13.01 -12.64
N ASP A 95 -14.66 14.29 -12.98
CA ASP A 95 -15.52 15.22 -12.26
C ASP A 95 -16.89 15.35 -12.98
N PRO A 96 -17.99 14.84 -12.40
CA PRO A 96 -19.31 14.91 -13.02
C PRO A 96 -19.82 16.34 -13.19
N ASP A 97 -19.29 17.30 -12.42
CA ASP A 97 -19.67 18.72 -12.43
C ASP A 97 -18.58 19.62 -13.05
N ALA A 98 -17.59 19.05 -13.74
CA ALA A 98 -16.46 19.76 -14.36
C ALA A 98 -16.87 20.94 -15.26
N ALA A 99 -18.09 20.92 -15.79
CA ALA A 99 -18.64 21.97 -16.65
C ALA A 99 -19.12 23.23 -15.88
N LEU A 100 -19.24 23.19 -14.55
CA LEU A 100 -19.98 24.17 -13.75
C LEU A 100 -19.13 24.98 -12.75
N SER A 101 -17.83 24.73 -12.60
CA SER A 101 -16.99 25.50 -11.65
C SER A 101 -15.51 25.55 -12.04
N PRO A 102 -14.77 26.61 -11.64
CA PRO A 102 -13.33 26.69 -11.88
C PRO A 102 -12.64 25.51 -11.18
N THR A 103 -12.09 24.63 -12.02
CA THR A 103 -11.62 23.27 -11.75
C THR A 103 -10.43 23.26 -10.79
N SER A 104 -10.66 23.06 -9.49
CA SER A 104 -9.59 22.73 -8.56
C SER A 104 -8.94 21.42 -9.00
N THR A 105 -7.69 21.45 -9.44
CA THR A 105 -6.95 20.24 -9.86
C THR A 105 -6.44 19.43 -8.68
N THR A 106 -6.56 19.96 -7.46
CA THR A 106 -6.16 19.29 -6.23
C THR A 106 -7.06 18.09 -5.95
N LEU A 107 -6.44 16.92 -5.72
CA LEU A 107 -7.12 15.75 -5.19
C LEU A 107 -6.80 15.60 -3.70
N SER A 108 -7.83 15.44 -2.88
CA SER A 108 -7.69 15.18 -1.46
C SER A 108 -8.63 14.08 -1.00
N THR A 109 -8.28 13.42 0.09
CA THR A 109 -9.08 12.35 0.69
C THR A 109 -8.91 12.34 2.20
N GLY A 110 -9.99 12.11 2.92
CA GLY A 110 -9.91 11.66 4.31
C GLY A 110 -9.63 10.15 4.37
N LEU A 111 -9.27 9.65 5.54
CA LEU A 111 -9.20 8.22 5.85
C LEU A 111 -10.00 7.97 7.13
N ARG A 112 -11.08 7.21 7.01
CA ARG A 112 -12.03 6.96 8.10
C ARG A 112 -12.43 5.49 8.13
N GLY A 113 -12.71 5.01 9.33
CA GLY A 113 -13.21 3.68 9.58
C GLY A 113 -12.10 2.63 9.54
N LEU A 114 -12.51 1.39 9.66
CA LEU A 114 -11.66 0.22 9.46
C LEU A 114 -12.53 -0.87 8.87
N GLU A 115 -12.03 -1.53 7.83
CA GLU A 115 -12.77 -2.56 7.11
C GLU A 115 -11.93 -3.82 6.97
N SER A 116 -12.62 -4.95 6.85
CA SER A 116 -12.00 -6.25 6.60
C SER A 116 -12.06 -6.61 5.12
N MET A 117 -10.95 -7.12 4.58
CA MET A 117 -10.90 -7.61 3.19
C MET A 117 -11.72 -8.89 2.98
N HIS A 118 -11.96 -9.64 4.06
CA HIS A 118 -12.67 -10.92 4.05
C HIS A 118 -13.71 -10.96 5.18
N ALA A 119 -14.42 -12.08 5.35
CA ALA A 119 -15.34 -12.28 6.46
C ALA A 119 -14.68 -11.88 7.81
N PRO A 120 -15.27 -10.94 8.57
CA PRO A 120 -14.70 -10.42 9.82
C PRO A 120 -14.33 -11.48 10.85
N GLU A 121 -15.07 -12.59 10.92
CA GLU A 121 -14.83 -13.69 11.86
C GLU A 121 -13.51 -14.43 11.59
N LYS A 122 -12.98 -14.30 10.37
CA LYS A 122 -11.79 -15.03 9.92
C LYS A 122 -11.04 -14.25 8.84
N THR A 123 -10.53 -13.09 9.20
CA THR A 123 -9.74 -12.24 8.30
C THR A 123 -8.25 -12.29 8.60
N SER A 124 -7.43 -11.84 7.66
CA SER A 124 -5.98 -11.62 7.84
C SER A 124 -5.55 -10.22 7.43
N ILE A 125 -6.48 -9.42 6.91
CA ILE A 125 -6.20 -8.13 6.28
C ILE A 125 -7.28 -7.15 6.71
N LEU A 126 -6.84 -6.04 7.30
CA LEU A 126 -7.68 -4.87 7.59
C LEU A 126 -7.13 -3.67 6.83
N TYR A 127 -8.02 -2.82 6.35
CA TYR A 127 -7.67 -1.62 5.59
C TYR A 127 -8.58 -0.46 5.94
N VAL A 128 -8.14 0.74 5.56
CA VAL A 128 -8.92 1.98 5.67
C VAL A 128 -9.31 2.42 4.26
N ALA A 129 -10.57 2.76 4.05
CA ALA A 129 -11.06 3.28 2.78
C ALA A 129 -10.89 4.81 2.70
N PRO A 130 -10.76 5.39 1.49
CA PRO A 130 -10.84 6.82 1.32
C PRO A 130 -12.23 7.35 1.68
N SER A 131 -12.26 8.50 2.35
CA SER A 131 -13.44 9.36 2.45
C SER A 131 -13.28 10.51 1.46
N ASP A 132 -13.96 10.44 0.33
CA ASP A 132 -13.89 11.43 -0.75
C ASP A 132 -15.16 12.29 -0.78
N ALA A 133 -15.10 13.46 -0.16
CA ALA A 133 -16.23 14.40 -0.11
C ALA A 133 -16.55 15.03 -1.48
N GLN A 134 -15.58 15.08 -2.39
CA GLN A 134 -15.73 15.71 -3.70
C GLN A 134 -16.19 14.71 -4.76
N ASN A 135 -16.16 13.40 -4.48
CA ASN A 135 -16.47 12.32 -5.43
C ASN A 135 -15.61 12.35 -6.70
N ARG A 136 -14.36 12.82 -6.60
CA ARG A 136 -13.43 12.98 -7.73
C ARG A 136 -12.32 11.94 -7.73
N LEU A 137 -11.95 11.42 -6.56
CA LEU A 137 -10.85 10.48 -6.41
C LEU A 137 -11.15 9.17 -7.13
N HIS A 138 -12.32 8.57 -6.89
CA HIS A 138 -12.64 7.27 -7.47
C HIS A 138 -12.74 7.32 -9.02
N PRO A 139 -13.46 8.28 -9.62
CA PRO A 139 -13.47 8.43 -11.08
C PRO A 139 -12.09 8.69 -11.69
N PHE A 140 -11.26 9.54 -11.07
CA PHE A 140 -9.87 9.75 -11.48
C PHE A 140 -9.07 8.44 -11.45
N CYS A 141 -9.18 7.67 -10.37
CA CYS A 141 -8.49 6.39 -10.24
C CYS A 141 -8.92 5.38 -11.30
N LEU A 142 -10.21 5.33 -11.64
CA LEU A 142 -10.73 4.49 -12.73
C LEU A 142 -10.19 4.92 -14.09
N ALA A 143 -10.18 6.22 -14.38
CA ALA A 143 -9.65 6.77 -15.63
C ALA A 143 -8.16 6.44 -15.79
N LEU A 144 -7.36 6.64 -14.73
CA LEU A 144 -5.94 6.30 -14.68
C LEU A 144 -5.71 4.79 -14.81
N GLN A 145 -6.48 3.96 -14.11
CA GLN A 145 -6.38 2.50 -14.23
C GLN A 145 -6.66 2.07 -15.68
N LYS A 146 -7.66 2.68 -16.33
CA LYS A 146 -8.04 2.38 -17.71
C LYS A 146 -6.89 2.63 -18.69
N THR A 147 -6.15 3.74 -18.58
CA THR A 147 -5.02 4.00 -19.50
C THR A 147 -3.94 2.91 -19.42
N PHE A 148 -3.64 2.43 -18.22
CA PHE A 148 -2.67 1.34 -18.02
C PHE A 148 -3.21 -0.04 -18.45
N LYS A 149 -4.54 -0.26 -18.36
CA LYS A 149 -5.18 -1.48 -18.90
C LYS A 149 -5.11 -1.51 -20.42
N GLU A 150 -5.40 -0.40 -21.08
CA GLU A 150 -5.42 -0.29 -22.56
C GLU A 150 -4.03 -0.52 -23.17
N GLU A 151 -2.96 -0.11 -22.48
CA GLU A 151 -1.57 -0.39 -22.86
C GLU A 151 -1.10 -1.83 -22.53
N GLY A 152 -1.94 -2.62 -21.86
CA GLY A 152 -1.65 -4.00 -21.48
C GLY A 152 -0.61 -4.15 -20.37
N PHE A 153 -0.43 -3.15 -19.52
CA PHE A 153 0.53 -3.20 -18.41
C PHE A 153 -0.03 -3.93 -17.18
N LEU A 154 -1.32 -3.77 -16.91
CA LEU A 154 -1.96 -4.38 -15.74
C LEU A 154 -2.32 -5.84 -15.98
N ILE A 155 -2.20 -6.65 -14.93
CA ILE A 155 -2.78 -8.00 -14.93
C ILE A 155 -4.30 -7.87 -14.95
N GLU A 156 -4.96 -8.66 -15.81
CA GLU A 156 -6.41 -8.73 -15.89
C GLU A 156 -7.01 -9.15 -14.53
N ASP A 157 -7.99 -8.36 -14.10
CA ASP A 157 -8.74 -8.53 -12.86
C ASP A 157 -10.19 -8.16 -13.17
N ASP A 158 -11.11 -9.10 -12.92
CA ASP A 158 -12.54 -8.98 -13.15
C ASP A 158 -13.26 -8.24 -12.02
N ARG A 159 -12.55 -7.95 -10.93
CA ARG A 159 -13.09 -7.23 -9.78
C ARG A 159 -13.07 -5.72 -10.03
N GLU A 160 -14.06 -5.03 -9.48
CA GLU A 160 -14.10 -3.59 -9.46
C GLU A 160 -12.94 -3.00 -8.64
N LEU A 161 -12.49 -1.80 -9.01
CA LEU A 161 -11.43 -1.11 -8.29
C LEU A 161 -11.91 -0.76 -6.87
N LYS A 162 -11.23 -1.32 -5.87
CA LYS A 162 -11.44 -0.99 -4.47
C LYS A 162 -10.25 -0.23 -3.92
N LEU A 163 -10.41 1.07 -3.69
CA LEU A 163 -9.39 1.88 -3.04
C LEU A 163 -9.31 1.49 -1.56
N HIS A 164 -8.12 1.12 -1.11
CA HIS A 164 -7.90 0.69 0.27
C HIS A 164 -6.45 0.91 0.69
N ALA A 165 -6.24 1.44 1.89
CA ALA A 165 -4.95 1.55 2.54
C ALA A 165 -4.82 0.41 3.55
N THR A 166 -4.04 -0.61 3.23
CA THR A 166 -3.88 -1.76 4.14
C THR A 166 -3.11 -1.35 5.39
N VAL A 167 -3.72 -1.52 6.57
CA VAL A 167 -3.11 -1.20 7.88
C VAL A 167 -2.72 -2.44 8.66
N VAL A 168 -3.40 -3.58 8.43
CA VAL A 168 -3.05 -4.87 9.02
C VAL A 168 -2.92 -5.91 7.92
N ASN A 169 -1.84 -6.68 7.94
CA ASN A 169 -1.70 -7.89 7.14
C ASN A 169 -0.84 -8.94 7.87
N THR A 170 -1.47 -10.04 8.29
CA THR A 170 -0.81 -11.06 9.12
C THR A 170 0.22 -11.92 8.36
N ILE A 171 0.35 -11.76 7.04
CA ILE A 171 1.44 -12.40 6.30
C ILE A 171 2.82 -11.94 6.80
N TYR A 172 2.92 -10.71 7.32
CA TYR A 172 4.16 -10.11 7.83
C TYR A 172 4.47 -10.52 9.28
N ALA A 173 3.48 -11.02 10.03
CA ALA A 173 3.71 -11.58 11.36
C ALA A 173 4.34 -12.97 11.33
N LYS A 174 4.32 -13.66 10.18
CA LYS A 174 4.99 -14.94 10.02
C LYS A 174 6.49 -14.73 9.83
N GLY A 175 7.29 -15.34 10.69
CA GLY A 175 8.74 -15.43 10.52
C GLY A 175 9.10 -16.28 9.30
N ARG A 176 9.03 -15.71 8.10
CA ARG A 176 9.81 -16.23 6.97
C ARG A 176 11.27 -15.92 7.27
N LYS A 177 12.15 -16.93 7.24
CA LYS A 177 13.59 -16.70 7.11
C LYS A 177 13.79 -15.94 5.79
N LYS A 178 13.87 -14.60 5.85
CA LYS A 178 14.19 -13.77 4.68
C LYS A 178 15.61 -14.15 4.23
N PRO A 179 15.86 -14.42 2.93
CA PRO A 179 17.22 -14.30 2.42
C PRO A 179 17.72 -12.86 2.68
N PRO A 180 19.03 -12.64 2.91
CA PRO A 180 19.54 -11.33 3.29
C PRO A 180 19.08 -10.27 2.29
N SER A 181 18.29 -9.31 2.76
CA SER A 181 17.92 -8.14 1.98
C SER A 181 19.17 -7.29 1.77
N LYS A 182 19.49 -6.97 0.50
CA LYS A 182 20.51 -5.97 0.20
C LYS A 182 20.08 -4.66 0.87
N ALA A 183 20.94 -4.10 1.73
CA ALA A 183 20.71 -2.80 2.31
C ALA A 183 20.68 -1.76 1.19
N VAL A 184 19.64 -0.93 1.16
CA VAL A 184 19.45 0.12 0.16
C VAL A 184 19.39 1.45 0.89
N THR A 185 20.27 2.38 0.54
CA THR A 185 20.19 3.76 1.04
C THR A 185 19.28 4.55 0.11
N ILE A 186 18.20 5.11 0.67
CA ILE A 186 17.30 6.02 -0.03
C ILE A 186 17.60 7.44 0.46
N LEU A 187 17.93 8.33 -0.48
CA LEU A 187 18.15 9.74 -0.19
C LEU A 187 16.81 10.45 0.03
N SER A 188 16.83 11.59 0.73
CA SER A 188 15.63 12.39 1.06
C SER A 188 14.80 12.85 -0.15
N ASN A 189 15.38 12.81 -1.35
CA ASN A 189 14.74 13.14 -2.62
C ASN A 189 14.16 11.91 -3.36
N GLY A 190 14.13 10.73 -2.74
CA GLY A 190 13.59 9.50 -3.34
C GLY A 190 14.56 8.75 -4.26
N GLN A 191 15.81 9.19 -4.40
CA GLN A 191 16.81 8.53 -5.24
C GLN A 191 17.48 7.35 -4.52
N VAL A 192 17.60 6.21 -5.21
CA VAL A 192 18.11 4.94 -4.67
C VAL A 192 19.58 4.70 -5.05
N VAL A 193 20.44 4.41 -4.06
CA VAL A 193 21.83 3.97 -4.29
C VAL A 193 22.01 2.56 -3.70
N SER A 194 22.34 1.59 -4.55
CA SER A 194 22.55 0.17 -4.17
C SER A 194 24.03 -0.09 -3.86
N GLN A 195 24.33 -0.76 -2.74
CA GLN A 195 25.66 -1.31 -2.46
C GLN A 195 25.68 -2.83 -2.72
N THR A 196 26.66 -3.30 -3.49
CA THR A 196 26.84 -4.74 -3.80
C THR A 196 27.74 -5.42 -2.78
N SER A 197 27.26 -6.50 -2.14
CA SER A 197 28.12 -7.50 -1.50
C SER A 197 27.71 -8.90 -1.95
N ASN A 198 28.73 -9.68 -2.37
CA ASN A 198 28.65 -11.08 -2.79
C ASN A 198 29.15 -11.95 -1.63
N GLU A 199 28.30 -12.80 -1.05
CA GLU A 199 28.74 -13.95 -0.23
C GLU A 199 27.77 -15.13 -0.46
N PRO A 200 28.24 -16.39 -0.45
CA PRO A 200 27.46 -17.56 -0.88
C PRO A 200 26.61 -18.14 0.26
N SER A 201 25.45 -18.71 -0.10
CA SER A 201 24.46 -19.28 0.83
C SER A 201 24.57 -20.81 0.95
N GLU A 202 24.70 -21.31 2.18
CA GLU A 202 24.61 -22.74 2.52
C GLU A 202 23.16 -23.24 2.59
N ASP A 203 22.94 -24.42 2.01
CA ASP A 203 21.67 -25.16 1.95
C ASP A 203 21.36 -25.87 3.28
N ARG A 204 20.18 -25.61 3.86
CA ARG A 204 19.57 -26.46 4.91
C ARG A 204 18.05 -26.53 4.76
N SER A 205 17.62 -27.61 4.12
CA SER A 205 16.24 -28.08 3.98
C SER A 205 15.61 -28.48 5.32
N ALA A 206 14.45 -27.93 5.68
CA ALA A 206 13.57 -28.49 6.71
C ALA A 206 12.09 -28.12 6.51
N GLY A 207 11.28 -29.14 6.17
CA GLY A 207 9.85 -29.31 6.50
C GLY A 207 8.81 -28.29 5.98
N HIS A 208 8.15 -28.60 4.85
CA HIS A 208 7.01 -27.81 4.35
C HIS A 208 5.73 -28.63 4.31
N GLY A 209 4.85 -28.44 5.31
CA GLY A 209 3.44 -28.81 5.20
C GLY A 209 2.68 -27.82 4.29
N PRO A 210 1.57 -28.21 3.65
CA PRO A 210 0.86 -27.42 2.63
C PRO A 210 0.35 -26.06 3.11
N ASN A 211 0.22 -25.85 4.42
CA ASN A 211 -0.29 -24.61 5.03
C ASN A 211 0.76 -23.76 5.75
N ALA A 212 2.05 -24.11 5.67
CA ALA A 212 3.12 -23.36 6.36
C ALA A 212 3.09 -21.86 6.00
N ASN A 213 2.67 -21.54 4.77
CA ASN A 213 2.66 -20.19 4.20
C ASN A 213 1.32 -19.44 4.26
N ALA A 214 0.22 -20.04 4.76
CA ALA A 214 -1.10 -19.38 4.76
C ALA A 214 -1.19 -18.27 5.85
N PRO A 215 -1.72 -17.06 5.60
CA PRO A 215 -1.79 -16.01 6.63
C PRO A 215 -2.52 -16.45 7.91
N LEU A 216 -2.08 -15.95 9.07
CA LEU A 216 -2.78 -16.19 10.33
C LEU A 216 -4.12 -15.46 10.31
N LYS A 217 -5.22 -16.17 10.56
CA LYS A 217 -6.56 -15.59 10.58
C LYS A 217 -6.95 -15.21 12.00
N PHE A 218 -7.71 -14.14 12.17
CA PHE A 218 -8.24 -13.68 13.45
C PHE A 218 -9.67 -13.15 13.28
N ASP A 219 -10.41 -13.09 14.39
CA ASP A 219 -11.73 -12.47 14.46
C ASP A 219 -11.54 -10.95 14.68
N ALA A 220 -11.96 -10.16 13.71
CA ALA A 220 -11.82 -8.72 13.71
C ALA A 220 -13.10 -7.99 14.15
N ARG A 221 -14.20 -8.66 14.48
CA ARG A 221 -15.51 -8.00 14.71
C ARG A 221 -15.44 -6.91 15.79
N LYS A 222 -14.83 -7.20 16.94
CA LYS A 222 -14.65 -6.23 18.04
C LYS A 222 -13.81 -5.01 17.59
N ILE A 223 -12.72 -5.25 16.84
CA ILE A 223 -11.83 -4.17 16.35
C ILE A 223 -12.56 -3.32 15.30
N LEU A 224 -13.30 -3.96 14.38
CA LEU A 224 -14.07 -3.25 13.36
C LEU A 224 -15.18 -2.39 13.99
N GLU A 225 -15.87 -2.90 15.01
CA GLU A 225 -16.88 -2.15 15.76
C GLU A 225 -16.27 -0.93 16.47
N GLN A 226 -15.12 -1.12 17.14
CA GLN A 226 -14.43 -0.03 17.84
C GLN A 226 -13.92 1.07 16.88
N TYR A 227 -13.49 0.68 15.67
CA TYR A 227 -12.89 1.60 14.70
C TYR A 227 -13.81 1.99 13.55
N CYS A 228 -15.12 1.68 13.61
CA CYS A 228 -16.05 1.90 12.49
C CYS A 228 -16.14 3.37 12.05
N ASP A 229 -16.04 4.31 13.00
CA ASP A 229 -16.09 5.76 12.79
C ASP A 229 -14.77 6.47 13.10
N HIS A 230 -13.69 5.73 13.27
CA HIS A 230 -12.39 6.30 13.62
C HIS A 230 -11.83 7.14 12.47
N THR A 231 -11.48 8.41 12.72
CA THR A 231 -10.76 9.23 11.75
C THR A 231 -9.25 9.02 11.91
N TRP A 232 -8.61 8.45 10.90
CA TRP A 232 -7.14 8.33 10.85
C TRP A 232 -6.49 9.65 10.45
N VAL A 233 -7.12 10.36 9.50
CA VAL A 233 -6.75 11.69 9.05
C VAL A 233 -7.92 12.33 8.31
N ASP A 234 -8.22 13.60 8.61
CA ASP A 234 -9.37 14.31 8.03
C ASP A 234 -9.19 14.59 6.54
N SER A 235 -7.99 14.99 6.13
CA SER A 235 -7.66 15.29 4.74
C SER A 235 -6.17 15.11 4.47
N VAL A 236 -5.89 14.36 3.41
CA VAL A 236 -4.58 14.16 2.80
C VAL A 236 -4.68 14.67 1.37
N ARG A 237 -3.86 15.66 1.04
CA ARG A 237 -3.60 16.02 -0.35
C ARG A 237 -2.75 14.93 -0.98
N LEU A 238 -3.22 14.40 -2.10
CA LEU A 238 -2.44 13.46 -2.91
C LEU A 238 -1.48 14.27 -3.78
N ASP A 239 -0.20 13.90 -3.77
CA ASP A 239 0.85 14.68 -4.44
C ASP A 239 1.42 14.00 -5.70
N ARG A 240 1.23 12.69 -5.87
CA ARG A 240 1.79 11.94 -7.00
C ARG A 240 1.08 10.63 -7.31
N ILE A 241 1.30 10.14 -8.52
CA ILE A 241 1.10 8.75 -8.93
C ILE A 241 2.46 8.08 -9.00
N ALA A 242 2.56 6.82 -8.58
CA ALA A 242 3.81 6.08 -8.61
C ALA A 242 3.66 4.67 -9.23
N ILE A 243 4.72 4.22 -9.91
CA ILE A 243 4.97 2.81 -10.18
C ILE A 243 5.99 2.35 -9.15
N CYS A 244 5.62 1.34 -8.37
CA CYS A 244 6.43 0.81 -7.27
C CYS A 244 6.82 -0.65 -7.53
N GLU A 245 8.03 -1.03 -7.12
CA GLU A 245 8.43 -2.44 -7.04
C GLU A 245 7.65 -3.18 -5.95
N MET A 246 7.35 -4.45 -6.18
CA MET A 246 6.79 -5.33 -5.16
C MET A 246 7.81 -5.58 -4.04
N GLY A 247 7.34 -5.49 -2.79
CA GLY A 247 8.12 -5.77 -1.59
C GLY A 247 8.83 -4.53 -1.05
N ALA A 248 8.25 -3.96 0.03
CA ALA A 248 8.85 -2.84 0.75
C ALA A 248 10.25 -3.19 1.28
N LYS A 249 11.12 -2.18 1.33
CA LYS A 249 12.49 -2.24 1.82
C LYS A 249 12.57 -1.55 3.18
N GLU A 250 13.34 -2.14 4.08
CA GLU A 250 13.71 -1.55 5.36
C GLU A 250 14.70 -0.40 5.11
N ILE A 251 14.45 0.73 5.76
CA ILE A 251 15.30 1.92 5.73
C ILE A 251 15.98 2.03 7.07
N THR A 252 17.31 2.04 7.07
CA THR A 252 18.11 2.10 8.29
C THR A 252 18.74 3.48 8.49
N ASN A 253 18.82 3.94 9.74
CA ASN A 253 19.61 5.11 10.09
C ASN A 253 21.12 4.80 10.09
N ASN A 254 21.96 5.79 10.41
CA ASN A 254 23.41 5.64 10.46
C ASN A 254 23.90 4.65 11.53
N GLU A 255 23.04 4.32 12.50
CA GLU A 255 23.31 3.38 13.59
C GLU A 255 22.88 1.95 13.23
N GLY A 256 22.30 1.75 12.04
CA GLY A 256 21.82 0.45 11.56
C GLY A 256 20.43 0.07 12.06
N GLU A 257 19.71 0.97 12.72
CA GLU A 257 18.36 0.74 13.21
C GLU A 257 17.34 0.99 12.08
N ILE A 258 16.35 0.11 11.96
CA ILE A 258 15.26 0.28 11.00
C ILE A 258 14.35 1.42 11.49
N VAL A 259 14.32 2.51 10.74
CA VAL A 259 13.52 3.71 11.04
C VAL A 259 12.28 3.83 10.16
N ASP A 260 12.23 3.09 9.05
CA ASP A 260 11.06 3.09 8.15
C ASP A 260 11.03 1.83 7.27
N GLU A 261 9.89 1.59 6.62
CA GLU A 261 9.81 0.68 5.49
C GLU A 261 8.99 1.32 4.36
N ARG A 262 9.52 1.29 3.13
CA ARG A 262 8.88 1.91 1.96
C ARG A 262 9.01 1.03 0.72
N TYR A 263 8.09 1.19 -0.22
CA TYR A 263 8.28 0.63 -1.56
C TYR A 263 9.28 1.46 -2.35
N THR A 264 10.05 0.80 -3.21
CA THR A 264 10.91 1.49 -4.18
C THR A 264 10.05 2.05 -5.29
N GLU A 265 9.97 3.38 -5.39
CA GLU A 265 9.36 4.09 -6.52
C GLU A 265 10.34 4.07 -7.69
N VAL A 266 9.99 3.35 -8.77
CA VAL A 266 10.81 3.30 -10.00
C VAL A 266 10.45 4.43 -10.96
N ALA A 267 9.26 5.00 -10.82
CA ALA A 267 8.86 6.26 -11.44
C ALA A 267 7.68 6.87 -10.68
N SER A 268 7.60 8.19 -10.68
CA SER A 268 6.44 8.93 -10.22
C SER A 268 6.22 10.21 -11.03
N VAL A 269 4.99 10.70 -11.04
CA VAL A 269 4.60 11.98 -11.64
C VAL A 269 3.75 12.75 -10.63
N GLY A 270 4.08 14.01 -10.39
CA GLY A 270 3.37 14.87 -9.46
C GLY A 270 1.96 15.20 -9.96
N LEU A 271 0.98 15.15 -9.06
CA LEU A 271 -0.37 15.62 -9.32
C LEU A 271 -0.37 17.16 -9.36
N PRO A 272 -1.17 17.77 -10.27
CA PRO A 272 -1.32 19.21 -10.33
C PRO A 272 -1.82 19.78 -8.99
N ALA A 273 -1.26 20.93 -8.61
CA ALA A 273 -1.62 21.64 -7.38
C ALA A 273 -3.00 22.29 -7.47
#